data_AF-A0A520BN15-F1
#
_entry.id   AF-A0A520BN15-F1
#
_cell.length_a   1.000
_cell.length_b   1.000
_cell.length_c   1.000
_cell.angle_alpha   90.00
_cell.angle_beta   90.00
_cell.angle_gamma   90.00
#
_symmetry.space_group_name_H-M   'P 1'
#
loop_
_entity.id
_entity.type
_entity.pdbx_description
1 polymer ?
#
loop_
_entity_poly.entity_id
_entity_poly.type
_entity_poly.pdbx_seq_one_letter_code
_entity_poly.pdbx_strand_id
1 'polypeptide(L)'
;MCFNLLQAKISILIPLISIIICSRTTTISDKQKNNIAATVGFEHEIIAIDNSKNELSIFEAYNIGILKSKGDIFCFMHDDIFFHTQDWGKNVYHHFSNDQVGAIGVAGSPYATKMPGSW
;
A
#
# COMPACT_ATOMS: atom_id res chain seq x y z
N MET A 1 -13.31 33.41 24.57
CA MET A 1 -12.02 32.99 23.98
C MET A 1 -11.67 31.58 24.45
N CYS A 2 -12.34 30.55 23.92
CA CYS A 2 -11.98 29.15 24.13
C CYS A 2 -12.05 28.42 22.78
N PHE A 3 -11.26 28.91 21.82
CA PHE A 3 -10.93 28.21 20.59
C PHE A 3 -9.41 28.20 20.57
N ASN A 4 -8.76 27.15 21.12
CA ASN A 4 -7.35 26.82 20.83
C ASN A 4 -6.81 25.58 21.58
N LEU A 5 -7.58 24.92 22.45
CA LEU A 5 -7.07 23.72 23.15
C LEU A 5 -7.35 22.38 22.44
N LEU A 6 -8.12 22.38 21.35
CA LEU A 6 -8.39 21.16 20.55
C LEU A 6 -7.50 21.02 19.30
N GLN A 7 -6.71 22.05 18.95
CA GLN A 7 -5.71 21.94 17.88
C GLN A 7 -4.36 21.37 18.35
N ALA A 8 -4.19 21.13 19.66
CA ALA A 8 -2.92 20.73 20.27
C ALA A 8 -2.87 19.26 20.74
N LYS A 9 -3.72 18.39 20.19
CA LYS A 9 -3.66 16.92 20.39
C LYS A 9 -3.57 16.10 19.10
N ILE A 10 -3.50 16.76 17.95
CA ILE A 10 -3.05 16.14 16.71
C ILE A 10 -1.57 16.51 16.59
N SER A 11 -0.74 15.89 17.42
CA SER A 11 0.64 15.72 17.01
C SER A 11 0.56 14.85 15.76
N ILE A 12 0.81 15.48 14.62
CA ILE A 12 0.78 14.94 13.28
C ILE A 12 1.75 13.75 13.23
N LEU A 13 1.28 12.55 13.56
CA LEU A 13 1.98 11.34 13.15
C LEU A 13 1.64 11.18 11.67
N ILE A 14 2.58 11.60 10.83
CA ILE A 14 2.56 11.26 9.41
C ILE A 14 2.59 9.73 9.37
N PRO A 15 1.57 9.04 8.84
CA PRO A 15 1.52 7.60 8.88
C PRO A 15 2.65 7.01 8.03
N LEU A 16 3.36 6.05 8.58
CA LEU A 16 4.31 5.25 7.81
C LEU A 16 3.54 4.16 7.06
N ILE A 17 3.70 4.11 5.73
CA ILE A 17 3.07 3.07 4.89
C ILE A 17 4.08 1.95 4.61
N SER A 18 3.78 0.74 5.08
CA SER A 18 4.56 -0.46 4.75
C SER A 18 4.01 -1.09 3.48
N ILE A 19 4.78 -1.03 2.39
CA ILE A 19 4.42 -1.62 1.10
C ILE A 19 5.02 -3.01 1.03
N ILE A 20 4.15 -4.02 1.07
CA ILE A 20 4.51 -5.43 1.12
C ILE A 20 4.31 -6.03 -0.28
N ILE A 21 5.39 -6.53 -0.86
CA ILE A 21 5.40 -7.08 -2.22
C ILE A 21 5.92 -8.51 -2.17
N CYS A 22 5.15 -9.45 -2.72
CA CYS A 22 5.63 -10.79 -3.04
C CYS A 22 6.22 -10.73 -4.45
N SER A 23 7.51 -11.01 -4.57
CA SER A 23 8.27 -10.85 -5.80
C SER A 23 8.58 -12.21 -6.42
N ARG A 24 8.32 -12.38 -7.72
CA ARG A 24 8.74 -13.57 -8.49
C ARG A 24 10.22 -13.52 -8.89
N THR A 25 10.90 -12.43 -8.57
CA THR A 25 12.34 -12.28 -8.68
C THR A 25 12.97 -12.10 -7.30
N THR A 26 14.29 -12.24 -7.19
CA THR A 26 15.01 -12.09 -5.91
C THR A 26 14.82 -10.72 -5.28
N THR A 27 14.56 -9.69 -6.08
CA THR A 27 14.25 -8.34 -5.65
C THR A 27 13.23 -7.70 -6.59
N ILE A 28 12.60 -6.60 -6.17
CA ILE A 28 11.73 -5.79 -7.04
C ILE A 28 12.56 -4.84 -7.93
N SER A 29 12.00 -4.48 -9.08
CA SER A 29 12.67 -3.59 -10.04
C SER A 29 12.91 -2.19 -9.49
N ASP A 30 14.00 -1.54 -9.89
CA ASP A 30 14.27 -0.15 -9.52
C ASP A 30 13.23 0.82 -10.09
N LYS A 31 12.63 0.46 -11.25
CA LYS A 31 11.50 1.21 -11.81
C LYS A 31 10.32 1.24 -10.84
N GLN A 32 9.99 0.12 -10.22
CA GLN A 32 8.88 0.03 -9.27
C GLN A 32 9.20 0.79 -7.98
N LYS A 33 10.42 0.63 -7.43
CA LYS A 33 10.88 1.41 -6.26
C LYS A 33 10.77 2.91 -6.52
N ASN A 34 11.26 3.37 -7.67
CA ASN A 34 11.21 4.78 -8.06
C ASN A 34 9.77 5.26 -8.25
N ASN A 35 8.89 4.43 -8.84
CA ASN A 35 7.48 4.76 -8.99
C ASN A 35 6.78 4.91 -7.64
N ILE A 36 6.98 3.96 -6.72
CA ILE A 36 6.44 4.01 -5.37
C ILE A 36 6.91 5.30 -4.68
N ALA A 37 8.23 5.55 -4.67
CA ALA A 37 8.81 6.72 -4.02
C ALA A 37 8.29 8.04 -4.60
N ALA A 38 8.07 8.10 -5.91
CA ALA A 38 7.54 9.28 -6.58
C ALA A 38 6.05 9.52 -6.33
N THR A 39 5.26 8.46 -6.09
CA THR A 39 3.79 8.55 -6.13
C THR A 39 3.08 8.40 -4.79
N VAL A 40 3.71 7.80 -3.77
CA VAL A 40 3.03 7.50 -2.50
C VAL A 40 2.63 8.74 -1.69
N GLY A 41 3.47 9.78 -1.68
CA GLY A 41 3.18 11.04 -0.99
C GLY A 41 3.28 10.98 0.54
N PHE A 42 3.78 9.88 1.10
CA PHE A 42 4.08 9.69 2.52
C PHE A 42 5.41 8.95 2.74
N GLU A 43 5.91 8.99 3.98
CA GLU A 43 7.01 8.12 4.38
C GLU A 43 6.57 6.67 4.22
N HIS A 44 7.46 5.85 3.65
CA HIS A 44 7.15 4.48 3.32
C HIS A 44 8.40 3.61 3.43
N GLU A 45 8.16 2.34 3.66
CA GLU A 45 9.16 1.29 3.52
C GLU A 45 8.66 0.24 2.54
N ILE A 46 9.58 -0.46 1.89
CA ILE A 46 9.25 -1.53 0.96
C ILE A 46 9.77 -2.85 1.49
N ILE A 47 8.86 -3.78 1.76
CA ILE A 47 9.13 -5.13 2.22
C ILE A 47 8.92 -6.07 1.03
N ALA A 48 10.00 -6.30 0.28
CA ALA A 48 10.00 -7.27 -0.80
C ALA A 48 10.31 -8.68 -0.25
N ILE A 49 9.38 -9.61 -0.44
CA ILE A 49 9.54 -11.02 -0.11
C ILE A 49 9.92 -11.77 -1.39
N ASP A 50 11.12 -12.36 -1.39
CA ASP A 50 11.58 -13.22 -2.48
C ASP A 50 10.77 -14.51 -2.52
N ASN A 51 10.01 -14.68 -3.61
CA ASN A 51 9.31 -15.90 -3.95
C ASN A 51 9.72 -16.39 -5.35
N SER A 52 10.96 -16.14 -5.76
CA SER A 52 11.50 -16.53 -7.07
C SER A 52 11.54 -18.04 -7.31
N LYS A 53 11.57 -18.83 -6.24
CA LYS A 53 11.46 -20.30 -6.28
C LYS A 53 10.02 -20.80 -6.25
N ASN A 54 9.05 -19.91 -6.09
CA ASN A 54 7.62 -20.24 -6.00
C ASN A 54 7.31 -21.28 -4.89
N GLU A 55 7.99 -21.15 -3.76
CA GLU A 55 7.86 -22.03 -2.59
C GLU A 55 6.81 -21.52 -1.59
N LEU A 56 6.48 -20.23 -1.65
CA LEU A 56 5.48 -19.59 -0.78
C LEU A 56 4.19 -19.32 -1.55
N SER A 57 3.05 -19.52 -0.90
CA SER A 57 1.79 -18.92 -1.34
C SER A 57 1.83 -17.40 -1.14
N ILE A 58 0.95 -16.69 -1.85
CA ILE A 58 0.83 -15.23 -1.72
C ILE A 58 0.47 -14.81 -0.28
N PHE A 59 -0.36 -15.60 0.41
CA PHE A 59 -0.75 -15.35 1.79
C PHE A 59 0.40 -15.52 2.76
N GLU A 60 1.22 -16.56 2.60
CA GLU A 60 2.42 -16.77 3.42
C GLU A 60 3.42 -15.63 3.24
N ALA A 61 3.68 -15.23 1.98
CA ALA A 61 4.56 -14.12 1.69
C ALA A 61 4.07 -12.82 2.34
N TYR A 62 2.79 -12.50 2.24
CA TYR A 62 2.21 -11.31 2.88
C TYR A 62 2.26 -11.38 4.41
N ASN A 63 1.98 -12.53 5.01
CA ASN A 63 2.10 -12.70 6.46
C ASN A 63 3.53 -12.49 6.95
N ILE A 64 4.54 -13.02 6.24
CA ILE A 64 5.95 -12.76 6.53
C ILE A 64 6.25 -11.25 6.39
N GLY A 65 5.67 -10.60 5.38
CA GLY A 65 5.79 -9.17 5.15
C GLY A 65 5.25 -8.34 6.31
N ILE A 66 4.06 -8.67 6.83
CA ILE A 66 3.44 -8.01 7.99
C ILE A 66 4.38 -8.08 9.19
N LEU A 67 4.94 -9.26 9.49
CA LEU A 67 5.86 -9.45 10.62
C LEU A 67 7.15 -8.63 10.52
N LYS A 68 7.57 -8.27 9.31
CA LYS A 68 8.75 -7.43 9.06
C LYS A 68 8.44 -5.94 9.01
N SER A 69 7.17 -5.57 8.91
CA SER A 69 6.71 -4.20 8.71
C SER A 69 6.67 -3.42 10.03
N LYS A 70 6.87 -2.11 9.94
CA LYS A 70 6.88 -1.15 11.06
C LYS A 70 5.86 -0.04 10.91
N GLY A 71 5.21 0.05 9.75
CA GLY A 71 4.23 1.07 9.43
C GLY A 71 2.87 0.83 10.07
N ASP A 72 2.09 1.91 10.13
CA ASP A 72 0.73 1.92 10.66
C ASP A 72 -0.29 1.42 9.63
N ILE A 73 0.06 1.53 8.34
CA ILE A 73 -0.78 1.11 7.21
C ILE A 73 -0.02 0.08 6.37
N PHE A 74 -0.65 -1.08 6.16
CA PHE A 74 -0.12 -2.13 5.28
C PHE A 74 -0.72 -2.02 3.88
N CYS A 75 0.13 -1.89 2.87
CA CYS A 75 -0.25 -1.91 1.46
C CYS A 75 0.27 -3.20 0.81
N PHE A 76 -0.62 -4.13 0.49
CA PHE A 76 -0.27 -5.33 -0.26
C PHE A 76 -0.28 -5.01 -1.76
N MET A 77 0.89 -5.12 -2.38
CA MET A 77 1.11 -4.75 -3.78
C MET A 77 1.74 -5.91 -4.55
N HIS A 78 1.42 -6.03 -5.83
CA HIS A 78 2.08 -6.97 -6.75
C HIS A 78 3.40 -6.38 -7.29
N ASP A 79 4.32 -7.23 -7.72
CA ASP A 79 5.64 -6.83 -8.26
C ASP A 79 5.60 -6.24 -9.68
N ASP A 80 4.42 -6.19 -10.30
CA ASP A 80 4.16 -5.67 -11.65
C ASP A 80 3.21 -4.45 -11.69
N ILE A 81 2.85 -3.88 -10.54
CA ILE A 81 1.97 -2.71 -10.44
C ILE A 81 2.77 -1.41 -10.35
N PHE A 82 2.30 -0.39 -11.09
CA PHE A 82 2.77 0.99 -11.04
C PHE A 82 1.61 1.93 -10.79
N PHE A 83 1.78 2.88 -9.86
CA PHE A 83 0.79 3.91 -9.59
C PHE A 83 1.03 5.13 -10.49
N HIS A 84 -0.05 5.64 -11.08
CA HIS A 84 -0.03 6.87 -11.87
C HIS A 84 -0.54 8.08 -11.07
N THR A 85 -1.48 7.83 -10.15
CA THR A 85 -2.01 8.84 -9.23
C THR A 85 -0.91 9.28 -8.26
N GLN A 86 -0.60 10.57 -8.28
CA GLN A 86 0.32 11.17 -7.31
C GLN A 86 -0.34 11.27 -5.94
N ASP A 87 0.49 11.21 -4.90
CA ASP A 87 0.07 11.27 -3.50
C ASP A 87 -1.04 10.27 -3.14
N TRP A 88 -1.06 9.08 -3.75
CA TRP A 88 -2.14 8.11 -3.53
C TRP A 88 -2.22 7.68 -2.06
N GLY A 89 -1.11 7.67 -1.31
CA GLY A 89 -1.09 7.37 0.12
C GLY A 89 -1.91 8.37 0.95
N LYS A 90 -2.02 9.63 0.51
CA LYS A 90 -2.89 10.63 1.14
C LYS A 90 -4.36 10.29 0.98
N ASN A 91 -4.74 9.80 -0.20
CA ASN A 91 -6.12 9.33 -0.45
C ASN A 91 -6.44 8.11 0.41
N VAL A 92 -5.50 7.16 0.50
CA VAL A 92 -5.61 5.99 1.39
C VAL A 92 -5.82 6.42 2.84
N TYR A 93 -4.96 7.29 3.37
CA TYR A 93 -5.08 7.80 4.73
C TYR A 93 -6.40 8.53 4.97
N HIS A 94 -6.87 9.33 3.99
CA HIS A 94 -8.15 10.01 4.09
C HIS A 94 -9.33 9.03 4.19
N HIS A 95 -9.31 7.92 3.44
CA HIS A 95 -10.36 6.89 3.57
C HIS A 95 -10.39 6.26 4.97
N PHE A 96 -9.22 6.10 5.60
CA PHE A 96 -9.11 5.61 6.98
C PHE A 96 -9.50 6.65 8.04
N SER A 97 -9.85 7.89 7.68
CA SER A 97 -10.43 8.83 8.65
C SER A 97 -11.84 8.42 9.10
N ASN A 98 -12.43 7.42 8.45
CA ASN A 98 -13.64 6.77 8.91
C ASN A 98 -13.26 5.49 9.68
N ASP A 99 -13.45 5.51 11.00
CA ASP A 99 -13.09 4.40 11.91
C ASP A 99 -13.84 3.08 11.62
N GLN A 100 -14.84 3.08 10.73
CA GLN A 100 -15.52 1.87 10.27
C GLN A 100 -14.81 1.17 9.09
N VAL A 101 -13.79 1.81 8.50
CA VAL A 101 -13.04 1.28 7.36
C VAL A 101 -11.80 0.55 7.87
N GLY A 102 -11.79 -0.78 7.78
CA GLY A 102 -10.62 -1.61 8.15
C GLY A 102 -9.69 -1.95 6.99
N ALA A 103 -10.18 -1.87 5.75
CA ALA A 103 -9.40 -2.14 4.54
C ALA A 103 -10.02 -1.44 3.33
N ILE A 104 -9.17 -1.11 2.36
CA ILE A 104 -9.57 -0.62 1.03
C ILE A 104 -8.78 -1.37 -0.04
N GLY A 105 -9.37 -1.47 -1.23
CA GLY A 105 -8.74 -2.15 -2.36
C GLY A 105 -9.10 -1.47 -3.66
N VAL A 106 -8.21 -1.62 -4.65
CA VAL A 106 -8.47 -1.20 -6.02
C VAL A 106 -8.94 -2.43 -6.79
N ALA A 107 -10.09 -2.31 -7.45
CA ALA A 107 -10.60 -3.34 -8.36
C ALA A 107 -10.84 -2.70 -9.73
N GLY A 108 -10.44 -3.39 -10.79
CA GLY A 108 -10.64 -2.93 -12.16
C GLY A 108 -10.10 -3.92 -13.19
N SER A 109 -10.70 -3.91 -14.37
CA SER A 109 -10.18 -4.62 -15.55
C SER A 109 -9.59 -3.58 -16.50
N PRO A 110 -8.47 -3.85 -17.19
CA PRO A 110 -7.99 -2.99 -18.26
C PRO A 110 -9.00 -2.86 -19.42
N TYR A 111 -9.99 -3.76 -19.47
CA TYR A 111 -11.02 -3.80 -20.50
C TYR A 111 -12.40 -4.10 -19.90
N ALA A 112 -13.32 -3.15 -20.04
CA ALA A 112 -14.74 -3.35 -19.74
C ALA A 112 -15.46 -3.87 -20.99
N THR A 113 -15.63 -5.18 -21.08
CA THR A 113 -16.34 -5.81 -22.20
C THR A 113 -17.84 -5.48 -22.11
N LYS A 114 -18.54 -5.39 -23.24
CA LYS A 114 -20.01 -5.28 -23.25
C LYS A 114 -20.73 -6.56 -22.80
N MET A 115 -20.00 -7.67 -22.67
CA MET A 115 -20.49 -8.92 -22.09
C MET A 115 -20.15 -9.00 -20.59
N PRO A 116 -20.97 -9.69 -19.78
CA PRO A 116 -20.63 -9.97 -18.39
C PRO A 116 -19.29 -10.72 -18.31
N GLY A 117 -18.32 -10.17 -17.59
CA GLY A 117 -17.04 -10.82 -17.29
C GLY A 117 -17.08 -11.55 -15.96
N SER A 118 -16.21 -12.55 -15.77
CA SER A 118 -15.95 -13.12 -14.45
C SER A 118 -15.21 -12.12 -13.57
N TRP A 119 -15.46 -12.19 -12.26
CA TRP A 119 -14.67 -11.52 -11.23
C TRP A 119 -13.27 -12.13 -11.12
#